data_AF-A0A949Z0W9-F1
#
_entry.id   AF-A0A949Z0W9-F1
#
_cell.length_a   1.000
_cell.length_b   1.000
_cell.length_c   1.000
_cell.angle_alpha   90.00
_cell.angle_beta   90.00
_cell.angle_gamma   90.00
#
_symmetry.space_group_name_H-M   'P 1'
#
loop_
_entity.id
_entity.type
_entity.pdbx_description
1 polymer ?
#
loop_
_entity_poly.entity_id
_entity_poly.type
_entity_poly.pdbx_seq_one_letter_code
_entity_poly.pdbx_strand_id
1 'polypeptide(L)'
;MIRHALRALVTVVLSGILLAGAVWGALALWIDGPDSKIVAATMAVGLVLVIVLLVALVRPLRRGLVAALLPVVAVVLWWGSIPPSNTREWSPDVAHTARATFEGPRVTIQNVRNFKYRSDSDYDQRWERRS
;
A
#
# COMPACT_ATOMS: atom_id res chain seq x y z
N MET A 1 14.34 -20.90 32.79
CA MET A 1 13.03 -21.02 32.12
C MET A 1 12.56 -19.69 31.50
N ILE A 2 12.38 -18.60 32.28
CA ILE A 2 11.86 -17.29 31.81
C ILE A 2 12.65 -16.70 30.62
N ARG A 3 13.99 -16.72 30.64
CA ARG A 3 14.83 -16.20 29.54
C ARG A 3 14.63 -16.93 28.21
N HIS A 4 14.32 -18.23 28.24
CA HIS A 4 14.06 -19.01 27.03
C HIS A 4 12.66 -18.75 26.48
N ALA A 5 11.66 -18.63 27.37
CA ALA A 5 10.30 -18.24 26.99
C ALA A 5 10.25 -16.84 26.38
N LEU A 6 10.90 -15.85 27.02
CA LEU A 6 10.99 -14.48 26.49
C LEU A 6 11.69 -14.46 25.13
N ARG A 7 12.74 -15.26 24.96
CA ARG A 7 13.36 -15.43 23.66
C ARG A 7 12.33 -15.99 22.66
N ALA A 8 11.75 -17.15 22.89
CA ALA A 8 10.77 -17.73 21.96
C ALA A 8 9.67 -16.72 21.54
N LEU A 9 9.09 -16.01 22.51
CA LEU A 9 8.09 -14.96 22.26
C LEU A 9 8.61 -13.87 21.31
N VAL A 10 9.77 -13.28 21.59
CA VAL A 10 10.37 -12.24 20.73
C VAL A 10 10.61 -12.76 19.31
N THR A 11 11.07 -14.01 19.16
CA THR A 11 11.25 -14.60 17.82
C THR A 11 9.92 -14.68 17.08
N VAL A 12 8.86 -15.16 17.74
CA VAL A 12 7.51 -15.29 17.14
C VAL A 12 6.98 -13.92 16.72
N VAL A 13 7.08 -12.90 17.59
CA VAL A 13 6.64 -11.55 17.29
C VAL A 13 7.41 -10.96 16.10
N LEU A 14 8.75 -11.07 16.09
CA LEU A 14 9.56 -10.58 14.97
C LEU A 14 9.23 -11.30 13.66
N SER A 15 9.04 -12.61 13.69
CA SER A 15 8.62 -13.37 12.51
C SER A 15 7.25 -12.95 11.99
N GLY A 16 6.29 -12.69 12.89
CA GLY A 16 4.96 -12.21 12.52
C GLY A 16 4.99 -10.83 11.86
N ILE A 17 5.73 -9.88 12.46
CA ILE A 17 5.94 -8.54 11.90
C ILE A 17 6.61 -8.63 10.53
N LEU A 18 7.67 -9.43 10.42
CA LEU A 18 8.41 -9.60 9.17
C LEU A 18 7.54 -10.22 8.07
N LEU A 19 6.73 -11.23 8.39
CA LEU A 19 5.81 -11.86 7.45
C LEU A 19 4.77 -10.84 6.94
N ALA A 20 4.13 -10.11 7.85
CA ALA A 20 3.17 -9.08 7.49
C ALA A 20 3.82 -7.98 6.63
N GLY A 21 5.01 -7.53 7.01
CA GLY A 21 5.78 -6.53 6.27
C GLY A 21 6.26 -7.02 4.90
N ALA A 22 6.64 -8.29 4.76
CA ALA A 22 7.03 -8.87 3.48
C ALA A 22 5.84 -8.98 2.52
N VAL A 23 4.68 -9.45 3.00
CA VAL A 23 3.45 -9.54 2.21
C VAL A 23 3.01 -8.13 1.79
N TRP A 24 2.93 -7.20 2.75
CA TRP A 24 2.54 -5.82 2.46
C TRP A 24 3.52 -5.14 1.51
N GLY A 25 4.83 -5.28 1.73
CA GLY A 25 5.86 -4.66 0.90
C GLY A 25 5.87 -5.20 -0.53
N ALA A 26 5.63 -6.50 -0.72
CA ALA A 26 5.47 -7.10 -2.04
C ALA A 26 4.24 -6.54 -2.77
N LEU A 27 3.11 -6.38 -2.07
CA LEU A 27 1.90 -5.78 -2.61
C LEU A 27 2.11 -4.29 -2.95
N ALA A 28 2.78 -3.54 -2.08
CA ALA A 28 3.09 -2.12 -2.33
C ALA A 28 3.94 -1.94 -3.60
N LEU A 29 4.96 -2.79 -3.79
CA LEU A 29 5.78 -2.78 -5.01
C LEU A 29 4.99 -3.20 -6.26
N TRP A 30 4.03 -4.12 -6.13
CA TRP A 30 3.18 -4.54 -7.25
C TRP A 30 2.17 -3.47 -7.68
N ILE A 31 1.58 -2.77 -6.71
CA ILE A 31 0.52 -1.79 -6.92
C ILE A 31 1.10 -0.43 -7.32
N ASP A 32 2.00 0.14 -6.51
CA ASP A 32 2.52 1.51 -6.65
C ASP A 32 3.98 1.56 -7.11
N GLY A 33 4.59 0.42 -7.43
CA GLY A 33 5.94 0.35 -7.98
C GLY A 33 6.01 0.79 -9.45
N PRO A 34 7.04 0.37 -10.20
CA PRO A 34 7.22 0.77 -11.59
C PRO A 34 6.03 0.41 -12.50
N ASP A 35 5.75 1.25 -13.49
CA ASP A 35 4.65 1.06 -14.44
C ASP A 35 4.74 -0.30 -15.18
N SER A 36 5.96 -0.75 -15.45
CA SER A 36 6.20 -2.08 -16.00
C SER A 36 5.91 -3.15 -14.95
N LYS A 37 4.82 -3.91 -15.17
CA LYS A 37 4.43 -5.03 -14.28
C LYS A 37 5.47 -6.13 -14.18
N ILE A 38 6.33 -6.31 -15.20
CA ILE A 38 7.46 -7.26 -15.12
C ILE A 38 8.50 -6.75 -14.11
N VAL A 39 8.84 -5.46 -14.14
CA VAL A 39 9.80 -4.87 -13.20
C VAL A 39 9.21 -4.87 -11.79
N ALA A 40 7.95 -4.48 -11.63
CA ALA A 40 7.24 -4.52 -10.34
C ALA A 40 7.21 -5.95 -9.75
N ALA A 41 6.85 -6.97 -10.53
CA ALA A 41 6.90 -8.37 -10.09
C ALA A 41 8.32 -8.79 -9.69
N THR A 42 9.32 -8.42 -10.49
CA THR A 42 10.73 -8.76 -10.21
C THR A 42 11.20 -8.14 -8.90
N MET A 43 10.82 -6.89 -8.62
CA MET A 43 11.13 -6.22 -7.36
C MET A 43 10.40 -6.87 -6.17
N ALA A 44 9.11 -7.22 -6.31
CA ALA A 44 8.34 -7.87 -5.26
C ALA A 44 8.90 -9.27 -4.92
N VAL A 45 9.21 -10.08 -5.93
CA VAL A 45 9.87 -11.39 -5.74
C VAL A 45 11.27 -11.21 -5.16
N GLY A 46 12.03 -10.24 -5.65
CA GLY A 46 13.36 -9.89 -5.15
C GLY A 46 13.35 -9.52 -3.67
N LEU A 47 12.37 -8.72 -3.23
CA LEU A 47 12.16 -8.35 -1.83
C LEU A 47 11.98 -9.61 -0.96
N VAL A 48 11.05 -10.49 -1.35
CA VAL A 48 10.77 -11.74 -0.61
C VAL A 48 12.01 -12.64 -0.58
N LEU A 49 12.71 -12.77 -1.71
CA LEU A 49 13.91 -13.58 -1.80
C LEU A 49 15.02 -13.08 -0.87
N VAL A 50 15.28 -11.77 -0.86
CA VAL A 50 16.27 -11.16 0.05
C VAL A 50 15.90 -11.39 1.51
N ILE A 51 14.63 -11.23 1.87
CA ILE A 51 14.13 -11.51 3.23
C ILE A 51 14.38 -12.97 3.61
N VAL A 52 14.02 -13.91 2.74
CA VAL A 52 14.22 -15.35 2.97
C VAL A 52 15.71 -15.68 3.14
N LEU A 53 16.57 -15.14 2.28
CA LEU A 53 18.02 -15.36 2.36
C LEU A 53 18.60 -14.81 3.67
N LEU A 54 18.21 -13.60 4.10
CA LEU A 54 18.66 -13.01 5.36
C LEU A 54 18.25 -13.86 6.57
N VAL A 55 17.01 -14.36 6.59
CA VAL A 55 16.52 -15.23 7.67
C VAL A 55 17.21 -16.59 7.68
N ALA A 56 17.46 -17.18 6.50
CA ALA A 56 18.06 -18.50 6.36
C ALA A 56 19.56 -18.51 6.70
N LEU A 57 20.30 -17.51 6.20
CA LEU A 57 21.76 -17.49 6.20
C LEU A 57 22.37 -16.78 7.42
N VAL A 58 21.70 -15.76 7.97
CA VAL A 58 22.26 -14.97 9.08
C VAL A 58 21.93 -15.61 10.42
N ARG A 59 22.98 -16.01 11.16
CA ARG A 59 22.87 -16.65 12.47
C ARG A 59 23.44 -15.78 13.61
N PRO A 60 22.88 -15.86 14.83
CA PRO A 60 21.67 -16.60 15.21
C PRO A 60 20.40 -16.01 14.57
N LEU A 61 19.33 -16.81 14.45
CA LEU A 61 18.08 -16.48 13.72
C LEU A 61 17.55 -15.06 13.99
N ARG A 62 17.64 -14.57 15.22
CA ARG A 62 17.22 -13.20 15.58
C ARG A 62 17.95 -12.12 14.79
N ARG A 63 19.25 -12.28 14.54
CA ARG A 63 20.03 -11.34 13.74
C ARG A 63 19.53 -11.34 12.30
N GLY A 64 19.21 -12.51 11.75
CA GLY A 64 18.57 -12.63 10.43
C GLY A 64 17.21 -11.97 10.37
N LEU A 65 16.34 -12.20 11.37
CA LEU A 65 15.03 -11.55 11.47
C LEU A 65 15.15 -10.02 11.54
N VAL A 66 16.05 -9.49 12.39
CA VAL A 66 16.27 -8.04 12.51
C VAL A 66 16.85 -7.45 11.22
N ALA A 67 17.82 -8.12 10.60
CA ALA A 67 18.39 -7.68 9.33
C ALA A 67 17.34 -7.67 8.20
N ALA A 68 16.46 -8.68 8.18
CA ALA A 68 15.38 -8.78 7.19
C ALA A 68 14.29 -7.72 7.35
N LEU A 69 14.22 -7.00 8.48
CA LEU A 69 13.33 -5.83 8.61
C LEU A 69 13.84 -4.61 7.83
N LEU A 70 15.14 -4.51 7.54
CA LEU A 70 15.70 -3.38 6.80
C LEU A 70 15.07 -3.17 5.42
N PRO A 71 14.97 -4.18 4.54
CA PRO A 71 14.30 -3.99 3.25
C PRO A 71 12.82 -3.65 3.40
N VAL A 72 12.13 -4.17 4.42
CA VAL A 72 10.73 -3.78 4.72
C VAL A 72 10.65 -2.30 5.08
N VAL A 73 11.53 -1.81 5.97
CA VAL A 73 11.59 -0.39 6.35
C VAL A 73 11.89 0.48 5.14
N ALA A 74 12.78 0.06 4.23
CA ALA A 74 13.06 0.80 3.00
C ALA A 74 11.80 0.95 2.13
N VAL A 75 11.00 -0.12 1.98
CA VAL A 75 9.73 -0.07 1.25
C VAL A 75 8.71 0.83 1.97
N VAL A 76 8.62 0.79 3.30
CA VAL A 76 7.75 1.68 4.08
C VAL A 76 8.11 3.15 3.86
N LEU A 77 9.40 3.49 3.93
CA LEU A 77 9.88 4.85 3.74
C LEU A 77 9.63 5.34 2.30
N TRP A 78 9.89 4.49 1.31
CA TRP A 78 9.60 4.81 -0.09
C TRP A 78 8.09 5.01 -0.31
N TRP A 79 7.26 4.06 0.11
CA TRP A 79 5.81 4.14 -0.13
C TRP A 79 5.18 5.33 0.59
N GLY A 80 5.63 5.63 1.81
CA GLY A 80 5.19 6.82 2.56
C GLY A 80 5.68 8.15 1.97
N SER A 81 6.68 8.13 1.09
CA SER A 81 7.17 9.33 0.39
C SER A 81 6.36 9.67 -0.87
N ILE A 82 5.45 8.79 -1.30
CA ILE A 82 4.65 8.98 -2.51
C ILE A 82 3.63 10.12 -2.28
N PRO A 83 3.74 11.26 -2.99
CA PRO A 83 2.87 12.40 -2.73
C PRO A 83 1.44 12.14 -3.22
N PRO A 84 0.40 12.50 -2.44
CA PRO A 84 -0.98 12.41 -2.92
C PRO A 84 -1.17 13.31 -4.14
N SER A 85 -1.94 12.86 -5.13
CA SER A 85 -2.24 13.66 -6.33
C SER A 85 -3.63 13.37 -6.88
N ASN A 86 -4.35 14.44 -7.23
CA ASN A 86 -5.66 14.37 -7.90
C ASN A 86 -5.55 14.19 -9.42
N THR A 87 -4.35 14.21 -9.99
CA THR A 87 -4.12 14.12 -11.46
C THR A 87 -3.64 12.73 -11.89
N ARG A 88 -3.80 11.71 -11.05
CA ARG A 88 -3.49 10.32 -11.39
C ARG A 88 -4.59 9.72 -12.25
N GLU A 89 -4.30 8.58 -12.86
CA GLU A 89 -5.30 7.74 -13.54
C GLU A 89 -6.19 7.03 -12.51
N TRP A 90 -7.07 7.80 -11.89
CA TRP A 90 -8.04 7.32 -10.93
C TRP A 90 -9.12 6.46 -11.61
N SER A 91 -9.71 5.54 -10.84
CA SER A 91 -10.88 4.78 -11.27
C SER A 91 -11.99 5.73 -11.76
N PRO A 92 -12.76 5.36 -12.81
CA PRO A 92 -13.74 6.27 -13.40
C PRO A 92 -14.76 6.85 -12.41
N ASP A 93 -15.10 6.11 -11.35
CA ASP A 93 -16.03 6.54 -10.31
C ASP A 93 -15.47 7.55 -9.30
N VAL A 94 -14.17 7.83 -9.33
CA VAL A 94 -13.49 8.84 -8.51
C VAL A 94 -12.57 9.76 -9.33
N ALA A 95 -12.69 9.71 -10.67
CA ALA A 95 -11.85 10.47 -11.59
C ALA A 95 -12.03 12.00 -11.49
N HIS A 96 -13.16 12.48 -10.95
CA HIS A 96 -13.45 13.91 -10.82
C HIS A 96 -13.56 14.33 -9.36
N THR A 97 -12.68 15.25 -8.94
CA THR A 97 -12.78 15.88 -7.62
C THR A 97 -13.96 16.86 -7.58
N ALA A 98 -14.81 16.74 -6.56
CA ALA A 98 -15.91 17.69 -6.31
C ALA A 98 -15.36 19.10 -6.06
N ARG A 99 -16.01 20.11 -6.66
CA ARG A 99 -15.62 21.51 -6.51
C ARG A 99 -16.84 22.37 -6.19
N ALA A 100 -16.74 23.18 -5.14
CA ALA A 100 -17.76 24.17 -4.78
C ALA A 100 -17.33 25.57 -5.22
N THR A 101 -18.26 26.32 -5.80
CA THR A 101 -18.12 27.76 -6.09
C THR A 101 -19.19 28.52 -5.32
N PHE A 102 -18.82 29.67 -4.75
CA PHE A 102 -19.69 30.49 -3.90
C PHE A 102 -20.01 31.81 -4.59
N GLU A 103 -21.30 32.11 -4.75
CA GLU A 103 -21.83 33.35 -5.34
C GLU A 103 -22.83 33.99 -4.37
N GLY A 104 -22.34 34.84 -3.47
CA GLY A 104 -23.15 35.42 -2.39
C GLY A 104 -23.72 34.33 -1.48
N PRO A 105 -25.05 34.23 -1.29
CA PRO A 105 -25.68 33.18 -0.49
C PRO A 105 -25.84 31.84 -1.23
N ARG A 106 -25.49 31.77 -2.53
CA ARG A 106 -25.65 30.56 -3.35
C ARG A 106 -24.33 29.78 -3.43
N VAL A 107 -24.41 28.46 -3.30
CA VAL A 107 -23.30 27.53 -3.47
C VAL A 107 -23.58 26.63 -4.65
N THR A 108 -22.70 26.57 -5.63
CA THR A 108 -22.81 25.59 -6.72
C THR A 108 -21.72 24.53 -6.57
N ILE A 109 -22.10 23.27 -6.45
CA ILE A 109 -21.19 22.12 -6.39
C ILE A 109 -21.17 21.44 -7.75
N GLN A 110 -19.98 21.27 -8.31
CA GLN A 110 -19.71 20.55 -9.55
C GLN A 110 -19.09 19.17 -9.24
N ASN A 111 -19.21 18.25 -10.19
CA ASN A 111 -18.73 16.87 -10.07
C ASN A 111 -19.36 16.11 -8.90
N VAL A 112 -20.66 16.33 -8.65
CA VAL A 112 -21.42 15.52 -7.69
C VAL A 112 -21.68 14.16 -8.31
N ARG A 113 -21.17 13.10 -7.67
CA ARG A 113 -21.35 11.71 -8.14
C ARG A 113 -22.79 11.24 -7.90
N ASN A 114 -23.53 10.93 -8.96
CA ASN A 114 -24.88 10.37 -8.91
C ASN A 114 -25.00 9.09 -9.75
N PHE A 115 -24.10 8.15 -9.51
CA PHE A 115 -23.96 6.94 -10.31
C PHE A 115 -25.04 5.92 -9.94
N LYS A 116 -25.48 5.13 -10.92
CA LYS A 116 -26.36 3.97 -10.68
C LYS A 116 -25.52 2.71 -10.65
N TYR A 117 -25.30 2.16 -9.47
CA TYR A 117 -24.50 0.96 -9.28
C TYR A 117 -25.35 -0.31 -9.43
N ARG A 118 -24.85 -1.26 -10.20
CA ARG A 118 -25.29 -2.66 -10.23
C ARG A 118 -24.27 -3.56 -9.53
N SER A 119 -22.98 -3.24 -9.64
CA SER A 119 -21.88 -3.79 -8.85
C SER A 119 -20.74 -2.77 -8.72
N ASP A 120 -19.65 -3.14 -8.04
CA ASP A 120 -18.46 -2.30 -7.90
C ASP A 120 -17.80 -1.96 -9.24
N SER A 121 -17.95 -2.82 -10.24
CA SER A 121 -17.38 -2.65 -11.59
C SER A 121 -18.41 -2.42 -12.69
N ASP A 122 -19.71 -2.44 -12.35
CA ASP A 122 -20.80 -2.20 -13.29
C ASP A 122 -21.71 -1.08 -12.77
N TYR A 123 -21.59 0.08 -13.37
CA TYR A 123 -22.34 1.26 -12.99
C TYR A 123 -22.53 2.23 -14.16
N ASP A 124 -23.66 2.94 -14.15
CA ASP A 124 -23.88 4.05 -15.08
C ASP A 124 -23.30 5.33 -14.47
N GLN A 125 -22.30 5.90 -15.14
CA GLN A 125 -21.65 7.13 -14.71
C GLN A 125 -22.56 8.34 -14.94
N ARG A 126 -22.71 9.16 -13.90
CA ARG A 126 -23.44 10.42 -13.97
C ARG A 126 -22.87 11.43 -12.98
N TRP A 127 -22.27 12.48 -13.51
CA TRP A 127 -21.73 13.61 -12.76
C TRP A 127 -22.68 14.79 -12.86
N GLU A 128 -23.01 15.40 -11.73
CA GLU A 128 -24.01 16.46 -11.65
C GLU A 128 -23.43 17.78 -11.16
N ARG A 129 -24.13 18.86 -11.52
CA ARG A 129 -23.99 20.19 -10.93
C ARG A 129 -25.22 20.44 -10.06
N ARG A 130 -25.04 20.84 -8.80
CA ARG A 130 -26.13 21.16 -7.85
C ARG A 130 -25.90 22.55 -7.23
N SER A 131 -26.98 23.29 -6.95
CA SER A 131 -26.92 24.67 -6.43
C SER A 131 -27.90 24.93 -5.30
#